data_AF-A0A7Y3R458-F1
#
_entry.id   AF-A0A7Y3R458-F1
#
_cell.length_a   1.000
_cell.length_b   1.000
_cell.length_c   1.000
_cell.angle_alpha   90.00
_cell.angle_beta   90.00
_cell.angle_gamma   90.00
#
_symmetry.space_group_name_H-M   'P 1'
#
loop_
_entity.id
_entity.type
_entity.pdbx_description
1 polymer ?
#
loop_
_entity_poly.entity_id
_entity_poly.type
_entity_poly.pdbx_seq_one_letter_code
_entity_poly.pdbx_strand_id
1 'polypeptide(L)'
;MDPFSEAWFIFCNRGRDKIKILFWDTNGFWLYYHRLEKGRFKWPKPNASGHVAISRQQLQWLLSGLNLEHPKAHQPLYGLEV
;
A
#
# COMPACT_ATOMS: atom_id res chain seq x y z
N MET A 1 -4.50 -17.73 0.87
CA MET A 1 -3.23 -17.05 0.54
C MET A 1 -2.12 -17.93 1.07
N ASP A 2 -1.14 -18.27 0.23
CA ASP A 2 0.07 -18.97 0.65
C ASP A 2 1.06 -17.96 1.27
N PRO A 3 1.42 -18.08 2.55
CA PRO A 3 2.33 -17.15 3.21
C PRO A 3 3.78 -17.26 2.70
N PHE A 4 4.16 -18.34 2.01
CA PHE A 4 5.51 -18.56 1.47
C PHE A 4 5.65 -18.09 0.01
N SER A 5 4.56 -17.58 -0.59
CA SER A 5 4.61 -16.95 -1.90
C SER A 5 5.37 -15.61 -1.87
N GLU A 6 5.70 -15.07 -3.04
CA GLU A 6 6.32 -13.74 -3.19
C GLU A 6 5.42 -12.57 -2.77
N ALA A 7 4.29 -12.84 -2.12
CA ALA A 7 3.35 -11.84 -1.67
C ALA A 7 3.90 -11.04 -0.47
N TRP A 8 3.64 -9.74 -0.50
CA TRP A 8 3.95 -8.84 0.62
C TRP A 8 2.69 -8.57 1.43
N PHE A 9 2.72 -8.95 2.70
CA PHE A 9 1.63 -8.70 3.63
C PHE A 9 1.92 -7.40 4.40
N ILE A 10 1.11 -6.39 4.17
CA ILE A 10 1.29 -5.06 4.75
C ILE A 10 0.25 -4.86 5.84
N PHE A 11 0.70 -4.55 7.04
CA PHE A 11 -0.14 -4.30 8.20
C PHE A 11 0.09 -2.89 8.71
N CYS A 12 -0.97 -2.29 9.25
CA CYS A 12 -0.94 -0.99 9.88
C CYS A 12 -1.52 -1.09 11.29
N ASN A 13 -0.87 -0.45 12.25
CA ASN A 13 -1.36 -0.45 13.62
C ASN A 13 -2.63 0.41 13.77
N ARG A 14 -3.32 0.26 14.90
CA ARG A 14 -4.53 1.06 15.22
C ARG A 14 -4.27 2.58 15.18
N GLY A 15 -3.08 3.02 15.59
CA GLY A 15 -2.68 4.44 15.56
C GLY A 15 -2.41 4.99 14.16
N ARG A 16 -2.29 4.11 13.16
CA ARG A 16 -1.89 4.39 11.78
C ARG A 16 -0.55 5.11 11.65
N ASP A 17 0.34 4.98 12.61
CA ASP A 17 1.67 5.60 12.61
C ASP A 17 2.78 4.55 12.41
N LYS A 18 2.43 3.27 12.28
CA LYS A 18 3.38 2.16 12.09
C LYS A 18 2.88 1.21 11.01
N ILE A 19 3.78 0.89 10.07
CA ILE A 19 3.60 -0.16 9.06
C ILE A 19 4.55 -1.32 9.36
N LYS A 20 4.04 -2.53 9.18
CA LYS A 20 4.81 -3.79 9.14
C LYS A 20 4.61 -4.43 7.78
N ILE A 21 5.69 -4.73 7.06
CA ILE A 21 5.64 -5.50 5.82
C ILE A 21 6.30 -6.85 6.09
N LEU A 22 5.54 -7.92 5.96
CA LEU A 22 5.98 -9.29 6.12
C LEU A 22 6.03 -9.96 4.75
N PHE A 23 7.16 -10.56 4.40
CA PHE A 23 7.29 -11.34 3.18
C PHE A 23 8.27 -12.50 3.41
N TRP A 24 8.04 -13.62 2.74
CA TRP A 24 8.95 -14.75 2.76
C TRP A 24 10.08 -14.54 1.74
N ASP A 25 11.29 -14.95 2.12
CA ASP A 25 12.45 -15.08 1.26
C ASP A 25 13.08 -16.46 1.54
N THR A 26 13.98 -16.91 0.67
CA THR A 26 14.84 -18.10 0.72
C THR A 26 14.59 -19.08 1.87
N ASN A 27 14.84 -18.68 3.13
CA ASN A 27 14.72 -19.53 4.31
C ASN A 27 13.97 -18.88 5.49
N GLY A 28 13.26 -17.77 5.29
CA GLY A 28 12.65 -17.06 6.42
C GLY A 28 11.77 -15.88 6.04
N PHE A 29 11.05 -15.38 7.04
CA PHE A 29 10.27 -14.16 6.91
C PHE A 29 11.13 -12.93 7.20
N TRP A 30 11.10 -11.99 6.26
CA TRP A 30 11.55 -10.63 6.50
C TRP A 30 10.43 -9.78 7.06
N LEU A 31 10.78 -8.93 8.03
CA LEU A 31 9.89 -7.93 8.60
C LEU A 31 10.50 -6.54 8.42
N TYR A 32 9.89 -5.74 7.53
CA TYR A 32 10.16 -4.32 7.45
C TYR A 32 9.25 -3.57 8.41
N TYR A 33 9.83 -2.77 9.31
CA TYR A 33 9.09 -1.97 10.29
C TYR A 33 9.36 -0.49 10.07
N HIS A 34 8.31 0.27 9.76
CA HIS A 34 8.38 1.70 9.52
C HIS A 34 7.46 2.44 10.49
N ARG A 35 8.06 3.24 11.37
CA ARG A 35 7.37 4.13 12.30
C ARG A 35 7.53 5.58 11.83
N LEU A 36 6.41 6.29 11.75
CA LEU A 36 6.42 7.74 11.57
C LEU A 36 6.72 8.40 12.91
N GLU A 37 7.66 9.34 12.93
CA GLU A 37 7.91 10.18 14.12
C GLU A 37 6.80 11.23 14.31
N LYS A 38 6.08 11.60 13.24
CA LYS A 38 4.91 12.46 13.28
C LYS A 38 3.92 12.11 12.16
N GLY A 39 2.63 12.20 12.45
CA GLY A 39 1.56 12.01 11.46
C GLY A 39 1.00 10.59 11.43
N ARG A 40 0.22 10.29 10.39
CA ARG A 40 -0.45 9.01 10.18
C ARG A 40 -0.46 8.63 8.71
N PHE A 41 -0.32 7.36 8.42
CA PHE A 41 -0.55 6.77 7.10
C PHE A 41 -2.02 6.91 6.70
N LYS A 42 -2.25 7.23 5.42
CA LYS A 42 -3.58 7.22 4.81
C LYS A 42 -4.01 5.79 4.46
N TRP A 43 -4.21 4.99 5.51
CA TRP A 43 -4.55 3.58 5.39
C TRP A 43 -5.94 3.40 4.74
N PRO A 44 -6.08 2.53 3.72
CA PRO A 44 -7.36 2.30 3.06
C PRO A 44 -8.39 1.72 4.02
N LYS A 45 -9.67 1.97 3.74
CA LYS A 45 -10.75 1.28 4.42
C LYS A 45 -10.76 -0.18 3.95
N PRO A 46 -10.83 -1.16 4.86
CA PRO A 46 -11.03 -2.55 4.46
C PRO A 46 -12.32 -2.69 3.66
N ASN A 47 -12.29 -3.47 2.60
CA ASN A 47 -13.49 -3.93 1.90
C ASN A 47 -14.19 -5.04 2.73
N ALA A 48 -15.30 -5.56 2.22
CA ALA A 48 -16.05 -6.64 2.88
C ALA A 48 -15.21 -7.90 3.15
N SER A 49 -14.15 -8.13 2.37
CA SER A 49 -13.22 -9.26 2.55
C SER A 49 -12.08 -8.96 3.54
N GLY A 50 -12.03 -7.77 4.13
CA GLY A 50 -11.08 -7.40 5.18
C GLY A 50 -9.65 -7.13 4.71
N HIS A 51 -9.37 -7.15 3.39
CA HIS A 51 -8.04 -6.94 2.83
C HIS A 51 -8.09 -6.25 1.46
N VAL A 52 -7.08 -5.43 1.15
CA VAL A 52 -6.98 -4.70 -0.12
C VAL A 52 -5.69 -5.10 -0.82
N ALA A 53 -5.80 -5.60 -2.05
CA ALA A 53 -4.65 -5.81 -2.91
C ALA A 53 -4.19 -4.45 -3.47
N ILE A 54 -2.90 -4.18 -3.41
CA ILE A 54 -2.32 -2.92 -3.88
C ILE A 54 -1.14 -3.18 -4.78
N SER A 55 -0.92 -2.32 -5.77
CA SER A 55 0.27 -2.36 -6.62
C SER A 55 1.51 -1.85 -5.89
N ARG A 56 2.69 -2.12 -6.44
CA ARG A 56 3.96 -1.53 -5.95
C ARG A 56 3.92 0.00 -5.91
N GLN A 57 3.29 0.63 -6.91
CA GLN A 57 3.14 2.08 -6.97
C GLN A 57 2.24 2.60 -5.84
N GLN A 58 1.14 1.91 -5.58
CA GLN A 58 0.24 2.23 -4.47
C GLN A 58 0.92 2.06 -3.11
N LEU A 59 1.79 1.05 -2.95
CA LEU A 59 2.63 0.93 -1.76
C LEU A 59 3.56 2.14 -1.60
N GLN A 60 4.24 2.57 -2.68
CA GLN A 60 5.10 3.76 -2.63
C GLN A 60 4.31 5.01 -2.24
N TRP A 61 3.11 5.21 -2.78
CA TRP A 61 2.23 6.31 -2.40
C TRP A 61 1.87 6.27 -0.93
N LEU A 62 1.48 5.10 -0.42
CA LEU A 62 1.16 4.91 1.00
C LEU A 62 2.36 5.28 1.89
N LEU A 63 3.55 4.81 1.55
CA LEU A 63 4.78 5.09 2.29
C LEU A 63 5.16 6.59 2.23
N SER A 64 4.77 7.29 1.16
CA SER A 64 4.92 8.74 1.01
C SER A 64 3.76 9.55 1.61
N GLY A 65 2.78 8.92 2.26
CA GLY A 65 1.64 9.60 2.90
C GLY A 65 0.49 10.00 1.95
N LEU A 66 0.48 9.48 0.72
CA LEU A 66 -0.57 9.69 -0.27
C LEU A 66 -1.70 8.65 -0.13
N ASN A 67 -2.86 8.94 -0.72
CA ASN A 67 -3.97 8.00 -0.80
C ASN A 67 -3.67 6.93 -1.85
N LEU A 68 -4.24 5.73 -1.67
CA LEU A 68 -4.16 4.65 -2.68
C LEU A 68 -5.02 4.93 -3.92
N GLU A 69 -6.06 5.75 -3.75
CA GLU A 69 -6.96 6.18 -4.82
C GLU A 69 -6.43 7.48 -5.44
N HIS A 70 -6.36 7.50 -6.77
CA HIS A 70 -6.07 8.70 -7.53
C HIS A 70 -7.41 9.30 -7.99
N PRO A 71 -7.83 10.49 -7.52
CA PRO A 71 -9.17 11.00 -7.83
C PRO A 71 -9.44 11.32 -9.30
N LYS A 72 -8.43 11.36 -10.18
CA LYS A 72 -8.53 11.46 -11.65
C LYS A 72 -7.10 11.52 -12.21
N ALA A 73 -6.68 10.53 -13.00
CA ALA A 73 -5.59 10.77 -13.94
C ALA A 73 -6.06 11.79 -14.98
N HIS A 74 -5.15 12.54 -15.60
CA HIS A 74 -5.52 13.38 -16.74
C HIS A 74 -6.25 12.53 -17.77
N GLN A 75 -7.44 12.97 -18.18
CA GLN A 75 -8.12 12.29 -19.26
C GLN A 75 -7.40 12.62 -20.56
N PRO A 76 -7.23 11.63 -21.46
CA PRO A 76 -6.73 11.91 -22.79
C PRO A 76 -7.64 12.95 -23.44
N LEU A 77 -7.04 13.98 -24.05
CA LEU A 77 -7.78 14.91 -24.88
C LEU A 77 -8.11 14.17 -26.19
N TYR A 78 -9.37 13.81 -26.40
CA TYR A 78 -9.86 13.31 -27.68
C TYR A 78 -10.41 14.48 -28.49
N GLY A 79 -9.99 14.60 -29.76
CA GLY A 79 -10.61 15.52 -30.73
C GLY A 79 -10.01 16.91 -30.86
N LEU A 80 -8.72 17.11 -30.57
CA LEU A 80 -8.03 18.34 -31.01
C LEU A 80 -7.45 18.13 -32.40
N GLU A 81 -8.14 18.66 -33.42
CA GLU A 81 -7.52 18.99 -34.70
C GLU A 81 -6.76 20.31 -34.50
N VAL A 82 -5.44 20.28 -34.71
CA VAL A 82 -4.58 21.48 -34.76
C VAL A 82 -4.45 21.92 -36.21
#